data_AF-A0A3D6CI13-F1
#
_entry.id   AF-A0A3D6CI13-F1
#
_cell.length_a   1.000
_cell.length_b   1.000
_cell.length_c   1.000
_cell.angle_alpha   90.00
_cell.angle_beta   90.00
_cell.angle_gamma   90.00
#
_symmetry.space_group_name_H-M   'P 1'
#
loop_
_entity.id
_entity.type
_entity.pdbx_description
1 polymer ?
#
loop_
_entity_poly.entity_id
_entity_poly.type
_entity_poly.pdbx_seq_one_letter_code
_entity_poly.pdbx_strand_id
1 'polypeptide(L)'
;MNIKKILPILEWLPNYNRALLKGDLVAGITVGIVLIPQGIAYALIAGLPPIYGLYCALVPQLVYAVFGSSRQVAIGPVAMDSLIVATGVSTIAVMGSEDYISIAILLALMVGG
;
A
#
# COMPACT_ATOMS: atom_id res chain seq x y z
N MET A 1 10.63 9.15 -25.80
CA MET A 1 9.89 9.02 -24.53
C MET A 1 10.89 9.10 -23.38
N ASN A 2 10.74 10.04 -22.43
CA ASN A 2 11.74 10.21 -21.37
C ASN A 2 11.51 9.14 -20.29
N ILE A 3 12.33 8.08 -20.30
CA ILE A 3 12.25 6.94 -19.38
C ILE A 3 12.25 7.38 -17.90
N LYS A 4 12.90 8.50 -17.57
CA LYS A 4 12.93 9.05 -16.20
C LYS A 4 11.55 9.52 -15.70
N LYS A 5 10.62 9.85 -16.60
CA LYS A 5 9.24 10.18 -16.22
C LYS A 5 8.40 8.96 -15.84
N ILE A 6 8.80 7.77 -16.29
CA ILE A 6 8.09 6.50 -16.05
C ILE A 6 8.75 5.73 -14.90
N LEU A 7 10.08 5.86 -14.77
CA LEU A 7 10.89 5.27 -13.69
C LEU A 7 11.65 6.37 -12.94
N PRO A 8 10.98 7.13 -12.06
CA PRO A 8 11.63 8.19 -11.27
C PRO A 8 12.77 7.70 -10.37
N ILE A 9 12.82 6.39 -10.07
CA ILE A 9 13.95 5.77 -9.36
C ILE A 9 15.30 6.04 -10.01
N LEU A 10 15.35 6.14 -11.34
CA LEU A 10 16.58 6.43 -12.08
C LEU A 10 17.05 7.87 -11.92
N GLU A 11 16.22 8.76 -11.38
CA GLU A 11 16.57 10.15 -11.10
C GLU A 11 17.06 10.33 -9.66
N TRP A 12 16.37 9.75 -8.67
CA TRP A 12 16.71 9.95 -7.27
C TRP A 12 17.81 9.03 -6.76
N LEU A 13 17.85 7.77 -7.23
CA LEU A 13 18.78 6.76 -6.71
C LEU A 13 20.26 7.13 -6.94
N PRO A 14 20.66 7.68 -8.11
CA PRO A 14 22.03 8.13 -8.33
C PRO A 14 22.46 9.29 -7.42
N ASN A 15 21.50 10.11 -6.96
CA ASN A 15 21.74 11.25 -6.08
C ASN A 15 21.62 10.90 -4.59
N TYR A 16 21.38 9.63 -4.27
CA TYR A 16 21.17 9.16 -2.91
C TYR A 16 22.50 9.01 -2.16
N ASN A 17 22.56 9.46 -0.90
CA ASN A 17 23.79 9.48 -0.12
C ASN A 17 23.61 8.88 1.28
N ARG A 18 24.74 8.61 1.96
CA ARG A 18 24.75 7.97 3.28
C ARG A 18 24.12 8.83 4.39
N ALA A 19 24.06 10.15 4.24
CA ALA A 19 23.42 11.03 5.21
C ALA A 19 21.89 10.87 5.14
N LEU A 20 21.33 10.81 3.93
CA LEU A 20 19.91 10.52 3.70
C LEU A 20 19.53 9.13 4.21
N LEU A 21 20.38 8.12 3.98
CA LEU A 21 20.13 6.75 4.44
C LEU A 21 19.91 6.65 5.95
N LYS A 22 20.65 7.41 6.76
CA LYS A 22 20.47 7.41 8.22
C LYS A 22 19.10 7.97 8.62
N GLY A 23 18.69 9.08 8.00
CA GLY A 23 17.38 9.68 8.24
C GLY A 23 16.24 8.77 7.79
N ASP A 24 16.35 8.23 6.58
CA ASP A 24 15.34 7.33 5.99
C ASP A 24 15.23 6.01 6.76
N LEU A 25 16.32 5.50 7.34
CA LEU A 25 16.27 4.30 8.16
C LEU A 25 15.44 4.50 9.43
N VAL A 26 15.66 5.61 10.15
CA VAL A 26 14.89 5.91 11.36
C VAL A 26 13.44 6.18 11.00
N ALA A 27 13.20 7.01 9.97
CA ALA A 27 11.85 7.29 9.49
C ALA A 27 11.11 6.03 9.03
N GLY A 28 11.78 5.15 8.28
CA GLY A 28 11.24 3.89 7.79
C GLY A 28 10.87 2.93 8.92
N ILE A 29 11.71 2.82 9.97
CA ILE A 29 11.39 2.02 11.15
C ILE A 29 10.17 2.61 11.88
N THR A 30 10.14 3.92 12.10
CA THR A 30 9.01 4.58 12.78
C THR A 30 7.70 4.38 12.01
N VAL A 31 7.72 4.63 10.69
CA VAL A 31 6.55 4.45 9.82
C VAL A 31 6.14 2.99 9.77
N GLY A 32 7.09 2.06 9.66
CA GLY A 32 6.80 0.62 9.66
C GLY A 32 6.13 0.13 10.96
N ILE A 33 6.63 0.58 12.12
CA ILE A 33 6.02 0.25 13.42
C ILE A 33 4.56 0.74 13.49
N VAL A 34 4.26 1.90 12.93
CA VAL A 34 2.90 2.45 12.90
C VAL A 34 2.03 1.70 11.87
N LEU A 35 2.58 1.36 10.70
CA LEU A 35 1.84 0.70 9.62
C LEU A 35 1.36 -0.71 9.97
N ILE A 36 2.10 -1.46 10.80
CA ILE A 36 1.72 -2.84 11.16
C ILE A 36 0.34 -2.90 11.86
N PRO A 37 0.14 -2.25 13.02
CA PRO A 37 -1.16 -2.26 13.68
C PRO A 37 -2.23 -1.53 12.86
N GLN A 38 -1.86 -0.45 12.16
CA GLN A 38 -2.78 0.32 11.32
C GLN A 38 -3.32 -0.52 10.15
N GLY A 39 -2.46 -1.22 9.42
CA GLY A 39 -2.83 -2.09 8.32
C GLY A 39 -3.72 -3.24 8.76
N ILE A 40 -3.41 -3.86 9.93
CA ILE A 40 -4.26 -4.89 10.53
C ILE A 40 -5.65 -4.34 10.83
N ALA A 41 -5.75 -3.16 11.47
CA ALA A 41 -7.04 -2.54 11.79
C ALA A 41 -7.84 -2.25 10.52
N TYR A 42 -7.18 -1.79 9.46
CA TYR A 42 -7.85 -1.44 8.20
C TYR A 42 -8.30 -2.67 7.40
N ALA A 43 -7.54 -3.77 7.42
CA ALA A 43 -8.01 -5.04 6.87
C ALA A 43 -9.28 -5.53 7.57
N LEU A 44 -9.34 -5.40 8.90
CA LEU A 44 -10.53 -5.75 9.67
C LEU A 44 -11.73 -4.86 9.33
N ILE A 45 -11.52 -3.55 9.12
CA ILE A 45 -12.55 -2.64 8.61
C ILE A 45 -13.04 -3.09 7.23
N ALA A 46 -12.12 -3.51 6.36
CA ALA A 46 -12.42 -4.03 5.02
C ALA A 46 -13.08 -5.43 5.02
N GLY A 47 -13.31 -6.05 6.19
CA GLY A 47 -13.87 -7.39 6.28
C GLY A 47 -12.91 -8.51 5.84
N LEU A 48 -11.61 -8.23 5.80
CA LEU A 48 -10.57 -9.17 5.36
C LEU A 48 -9.76 -9.72 6.54
N PRO A 49 -9.14 -10.91 6.38
CA PRO A 49 -8.19 -11.41 7.36
C PRO A 49 -7.01 -10.43 7.59
N PRO A 50 -6.50 -10.30 8.83
CA PRO A 50 -5.42 -9.34 9.18
C PRO A 50 -4.19 -9.36 8.27
N ILE A 51 -3.83 -10.52 7.74
CA ILE A 51 -2.67 -10.70 6.88
C ILE A 51 -2.74 -9.86 5.60
N TYR A 52 -3.94 -9.61 5.06
CA TYR A 52 -4.12 -8.77 3.87
C TYR A 52 -3.75 -7.30 4.14
N GLY A 53 -3.93 -6.83 5.38
CA GLY A 53 -3.49 -5.51 5.81
C GLY A 53 -1.97 -5.35 5.72
N LEU A 54 -1.23 -6.40 6.04
CA LEU A 54 0.24 -6.42 5.93
C LEU A 54 0.70 -6.45 4.47
N TYR A 55 0.00 -7.18 3.59
CA TYR A 55 0.27 -7.15 2.16
C TYR A 55 0.05 -5.76 1.57
N CYS A 56 -1.07 -5.12 1.92
CA CYS A 56 -1.39 -3.75 1.50
C CYS A 56 -0.43 -2.70 2.10
N ALA A 57 0.17 -2.98 3.26
CA ALA A 57 1.15 -2.12 3.92
C ALA A 57 2.59 -2.29 3.40
N LEU A 58 2.86 -3.28 2.54
CA LEU A 58 4.23 -3.56 2.07
C LEU A 58 4.34 -3.41 0.55
N VAL A 59 3.48 -4.11 -0.19
CA VAL A 59 3.60 -4.23 -1.64
C VAL A 59 3.45 -2.87 -2.33
N PRO A 60 2.44 -2.04 -2.02
CA PRO A 60 2.29 -0.72 -2.64
C PRO A 60 3.46 0.22 -2.37
N GLN A 61 4.07 0.17 -1.19
CA GLN A 61 5.27 0.98 -0.87
C GLN A 61 6.48 0.58 -1.71
N LEU A 62 6.71 -0.73 -1.91
CA LEU A 62 7.81 -1.21 -2.76
C LEU A 62 7.58 -0.79 -4.22
N VAL A 63 6.35 -0.91 -4.71
CA VAL A 63 5.97 -0.46 -6.06
C VAL A 63 6.17 1.05 -6.17
N TYR A 64 5.68 1.84 -5.21
CA TYR A 64 5.81 3.29 -5.22
C TYR A 64 7.25 3.78 -5.06
N ALA A 65 8.14 3.05 -4.39
CA ALA A 65 9.55 3.41 -4.35
C ALA A 65 10.21 3.42 -5.75
N VAL A 66 9.70 2.59 -6.67
CA VAL A 66 10.20 2.46 -8.06
C VAL A 66 9.51 3.46 -9.00
N PHE A 67 8.19 3.56 -8.91
CA PHE A 67 7.35 4.31 -9.85
C PHE A 67 6.89 5.69 -9.33
N GLY A 68 7.05 5.96 -8.04
CA GLY A 68 6.54 7.16 -7.38
C GLY A 68 7.30 8.42 -7.76
N SER A 69 6.57 9.52 -7.93
CA SER A 69 7.11 10.83 -8.30
C SER A 69 7.66 11.62 -7.10
N SER A 70 7.28 11.26 -5.87
CA SER A 70 7.70 11.93 -4.65
C SER A 70 8.36 10.97 -3.67
N ARG A 71 9.51 11.38 -3.11
CA ARG A 71 10.31 10.60 -2.15
C ARG A 71 9.73 10.53 -0.75
N GLN A 72 8.79 11.42 -0.41
CA GLN A 72 8.30 11.61 0.96
C GLN A 72 6.88 11.05 1.15
N VAL A 73 6.23 10.63 0.06
CA VAL A 73 4.88 10.08 0.12
C VAL A 73 4.96 8.63 0.57
N ALA A 74 4.32 8.32 1.69
CA ALA A 74 4.05 6.96 2.12
C ALA A 74 2.66 6.56 1.60
N ILE A 75 2.60 5.50 0.80
CA ILE A 75 1.35 4.88 0.34
C ILE A 75 1.06 3.69 1.22
N GLY A 76 -0.19 3.48 1.62
CA GLY A 76 -0.61 2.32 2.38
C GLY A 76 -2.13 2.24 2.44
N PRO A 77 -2.69 1.25 3.15
CA PRO A 77 -4.13 1.17 3.34
C PRO A 77 -4.61 2.38 4.15
N VAL A 78 -5.80 2.88 3.82
CA VAL A 78 -6.47 3.98 4.53
C VAL A 78 -7.86 3.53 5.00
N ALA A 79 -8.33 4.09 6.12
CA ALA A 79 -9.61 3.72 6.72
C ALA A 79 -10.81 3.94 5.78
N MET A 80 -10.83 5.06 5.05
CA MET A 80 -11.90 5.40 4.10
C MET A 80 -11.99 4.34 2.98
N ASP A 81 -10.86 4.02 2.37
CA ASP A 81 -10.76 3.05 1.28
C ASP A 81 -11.23 1.66 1.76
N SER A 82 -10.87 1.29 2.99
CA SER A 82 -11.27 0.04 3.63
C SER A 82 -12.78 -0.05 3.83
N LEU A 83 -13.44 1.04 4.24
CA LEU A 83 -14.89 1.12 4.36
C LEU A 83 -15.58 1.01 3.00
N ILE A 84 -15.03 1.64 1.96
CA ILE A 84 -15.56 1.57 0.60
C ILE A 84 -15.47 0.14 0.06
N VAL A 85 -14.33 -0.55 0.26
CA VAL A 85 -14.19 -1.97 -0.08
C VAL A 85 -15.20 -2.81 0.69
N ALA A 86 -15.32 -2.61 2.01
CA ALA A 86 -16.26 -3.36 2.83
C ALA A 86 -17.71 -3.23 2.33
N THR A 87 -18.15 -1.99 2.12
CA THR A 87 -19.51 -1.69 1.68
C THR A 87 -19.78 -2.14 0.25
N GLY A 88 -18.81 -1.96 -0.67
CA GLY A 88 -18.94 -2.38 -2.06
C GLY A 88 -18.98 -3.89 -2.23
N VAL A 89 -17.98 -4.60 -1.70
CA VAL A 89 -17.86 -6.06 -1.87
C VAL A 89 -19.01 -6.80 -1.17
N SER A 90 -19.50 -6.28 -0.04
CA SER A 90 -20.62 -6.88 0.70
C SER A 90 -21.95 -6.87 -0.08
N THR A 91 -22.05 -6.11 -1.18
CA THR A 91 -23.23 -6.16 -2.06
C THR A 91 -23.25 -7.40 -2.97
N ILE A 92 -22.11 -8.08 -3.13
CA ILE A 92 -21.91 -9.16 -4.10
C ILE A 92 -21.50 -10.48 -3.40
N ALA A 93 -20.79 -10.41 -2.28
CA ALA A 93 -20.36 -11.58 -1.51
C ALA A 93 -20.50 -11.37 0.01
N VAL A 94 -20.64 -12.49 0.73
CA VAL A 94 -20.75 -12.47 2.19
C VAL A 94 -19.37 -12.33 2.82
N MET A 95 -19.21 -11.38 3.74
CA MET A 95 -17.96 -11.18 4.47
C MET A 95 -17.45 -12.47 5.13
N GLY A 96 -16.16 -12.76 4.98
CA GLY A 96 -15.54 -13.99 5.49
C GLY A 96 -15.65 -15.22 4.57
N SER A 97 -16.39 -15.14 3.45
CA SER A 97 -16.34 -16.17 2.40
C SER A 97 -15.06 -16.09 1.56
N GLU A 98 -14.68 -17.18 0.90
CA GLU A 98 -13.56 -17.19 -0.05
C GLU A 98 -13.84 -16.29 -1.26
N ASP A 99 -15.09 -16.22 -1.71
CA ASP A 99 -15.53 -15.34 -2.80
C ASP A 99 -15.33 -13.86 -2.45
N TYR A 100 -15.55 -13.48 -1.19
CA TYR A 100 -15.33 -12.11 -0.72
C TYR A 100 -13.89 -11.65 -0.91
N ILE A 101 -12.94 -12.50 -0.54
CA ILE A 101 -11.50 -12.23 -0.68
C ILE A 101 -11.16 -12.09 -2.16
N SER A 102 -11.65 -13.01 -3.00
CA SER A 102 -11.39 -13.01 -4.44
C SER A 102 -11.92 -11.74 -5.12
N ILE A 103 -13.13 -11.31 -4.77
CA ILE A 103 -13.74 -10.08 -5.30
C ILE A 103 -13.00 -8.84 -4.80
N ALA A 104 -12.58 -8.80 -3.53
CA ALA A 104 -11.79 -7.68 -3.00
C ALA A 104 -10.44 -7.54 -3.74
N ILE A 105 -9.77 -8.65 -4.04
CA ILE A 105 -8.53 -8.66 -4.86
C ILE A 105 -8.81 -8.19 -6.29
N LEU A 106 -9.88 -8.70 -6.91
CA LEU A 106 -10.29 -8.28 -8.25
C LEU A 106 -10.58 -6.77 -8.32
N LEU A 107 -11.31 -6.24 -7.33
CA LEU A 107 -11.61 -4.82 -7.23
C LEU A 107 -10.32 -3.99 -7.12
N ALA A 108 -9.35 -4.44 -6.30
CA ALA A 108 -8.06 -3.76 -6.18
C ALA A 108 -7.30 -3.72 -7.52
N LEU A 109 -7.34 -4.82 -8.28
CA LEU A 109 -6.75 -4.88 -9.63
C LEU A 109 -7.48 -3.97 -10.63
N MET A 110 -8.81 -3.87 -10.56
CA MET A 110 -9.58 -2.99 -11.45
C MET A 110 -9.33 -1.51 -11.19
N VAL A 111 -9.09 -1.13 -9.93
CA VAL A 111 -8.85 0.27 -9.54
C VAL A 111 -7.39 0.67 -9.75
N GLY A 112 -6.44 -0.24 -9.48
CA GLY A 112 -5.01 0.03 -9.54
C GLY A 112 -4.31 -0.36 -10.85
N GLY A 113 -4.99 -1.12 -11.73
CA GLY A 113 -4.48 -1.54 -13.03
C GLY A 113 -4.46 -0.46 -14.10
#